data_AF-A0A2R6MWX5-F1
#
_entry.id   AF-A0A2R6MWX5-F1
#
_cell.length_a   1.000
_cell.length_b   1.000
_cell.length_c   1.000
_cell.angle_alpha   90.00
_cell.angle_beta   90.00
_cell.angle_gamma   90.00
#
_symmetry.space_group_name_H-M   'P 1'
#
loop_
_entity.id
_entity.type
_entity.pdbx_description
1 polymer ?
#
loop_
_entity_poly.entity_id
_entity_poly.type
_entity_poly.pdbx_seq_one_letter_code
_entity_poly.pdbx_strand_id
1 'polypeptide(L)'
;MYTSDSSYLPKVVINGILGAVVYHAYRQFDAAARERDEATFAIYRKLHAFLVVLWLVYPVIWIVGPNAVGVMDVETTALVVSYIDIVSKVGFGLIALNGYVVTADRDLEIAETTPAD
;
A
#
# COMPACT_ATOMS: atom_id res chain seq x y z
N MET A 1 4.61 41.02 -20.29
CA MET A 1 3.35 40.23 -20.33
C MET A 1 3.71 38.76 -20.49
N TYR A 2 4.08 38.10 -19.40
CA TYR A 2 4.37 36.67 -19.31
C TYR A 2 4.13 36.25 -17.86
N THR A 3 2.91 35.85 -17.54
CA THR A 3 2.58 35.25 -16.24
C THR A 3 1.70 34.02 -16.47
N SER A 4 2.13 33.13 -17.37
CA SER A 4 1.51 31.81 -17.48
C SER A 4 2.30 30.83 -16.61
N ASP A 5 1.72 30.52 -15.46
CA ASP A 5 1.48 29.12 -15.09
C ASP A 5 2.67 28.20 -14.76
N SER A 6 3.67 28.74 -14.07
CA SER A 6 4.75 27.93 -13.47
C SER A 6 4.31 27.09 -12.25
N SER A 7 3.07 27.24 -11.78
CA SER A 7 2.62 26.64 -10.50
C SER A 7 2.15 25.18 -10.63
N TYR A 8 1.79 24.74 -11.85
CA TYR A 8 1.29 23.37 -12.09
C TYR A 8 2.39 22.41 -12.55
N LEU A 9 3.48 22.92 -13.14
CA LEU A 9 4.64 22.12 -13.59
C LEU A 9 5.21 21.18 -12.52
N PRO A 10 5.46 21.60 -11.26
CA PRO A 10 5.96 20.67 -10.24
C PRO A 10 4.91 19.61 -9.83
N LYS A 11 3.61 19.93 -9.91
CA LYS A 11 2.54 19.05 -9.45
C LYS A 11 2.30 17.86 -10.40
N VAL A 12 2.37 18.11 -11.71
CA VAL A 12 2.21 17.04 -12.72
C VAL A 12 3.41 16.09 -12.70
N VAL A 13 4.62 16.63 -12.48
CA VAL A 13 5.85 15.84 -12.34
C VAL A 13 5.78 14.94 -11.09
N ILE A 14 5.31 15.46 -9.95
CA ILE A 14 5.14 14.65 -8.72
C ILE A 14 4.12 13.52 -8.91
N ASN A 15 2.96 13.81 -9.53
CA ASN A 15 1.94 12.77 -9.79
C ASN A 15 2.44 11.71 -10.78
N GLY A 16 3.19 12.11 -11.81
CA GLY A 16 3.81 11.20 -12.76
C GLY A 16 4.86 10.29 -12.10
N ILE A 17 5.68 10.84 -11.20
CA ILE A 17 6.66 10.06 -10.43
C ILE A 17 5.95 9.06 -9.51
N LEU A 18 4.87 9.47 -8.82
CA LEU A 18 4.09 8.58 -7.97
C LEU A 18 3.49 7.40 -8.77
N GLY A 19 2.89 7.69 -9.93
CA GLY A 19 2.36 6.66 -10.83
C GLY A 19 3.44 5.70 -11.34
N ALA A 20 4.63 6.23 -11.68
CA ALA A 20 5.77 5.41 -12.08
C ALA A 20 6.28 4.51 -10.94
N VAL A 21 6.31 5.01 -9.70
CA VAL A 21 6.66 4.23 -8.50
C VAL A 21 5.65 3.11 -8.28
N VAL A 22 4.35 3.39 -8.35
CA VAL A 22 3.30 2.36 -8.22
C VAL A 22 3.44 1.29 -9.29
N TYR A 23 3.64 1.70 -10.54
CA TYR A 23 3.84 0.78 -11.66
C TYR A 23 5.11 -0.07 -11.48
N HIS A 24 6.20 0.53 -11.00
CA HIS A 24 7.45 -0.18 -10.77
C HIS A 24 7.33 -1.16 -9.60
N ALA A 25 6.67 -0.75 -8.51
CA ALA A 25 6.34 -1.62 -7.38
C ALA A 25 5.50 -2.81 -7.85
N TYR A 26 4.47 -2.58 -8.67
CA TYR A 26 3.66 -3.66 -9.23
C TYR A 26 4.48 -4.65 -10.07
N ARG A 27 5.41 -4.16 -10.91
CA ARG A 27 6.24 -5.00 -11.79
C ARG A 27 7.35 -5.77 -11.09
N GLN A 28 7.99 -5.17 -10.08
CA GLN A 28 9.05 -5.86 -9.33
C GLN A 28 8.50 -7.03 -8.51
N PHE A 29 7.22 -6.99 -8.15
CA PHE A 29 6.57 -8.05 -7.39
C PHE A 29 6.31 -9.34 -8.16
N ASP A 30 5.97 -9.25 -9.44
CA ASP A 30 5.77 -10.44 -10.30
C ASP A 30 7.06 -11.27 -10.50
N ALA A 31 8.21 -10.63 -10.31
CA ALA A 31 9.53 -11.26 -10.40
C ALA A 31 9.97 -11.86 -9.04
N ALA A 32 9.87 -11.10 -7.95
CA ALA A 32 10.29 -11.55 -6.61
C ALA A 32 9.38 -12.64 -6.00
N ALA A 33 8.13 -12.71 -6.47
CA ALA A 33 7.13 -13.70 -6.08
C ALA A 33 7.52 -15.16 -6.35
N ARG A 34 8.33 -15.42 -7.38
CA ARG A 34 8.55 -16.78 -7.90
C ARG A 34 9.64 -17.56 -7.14
N GLU A 35 10.36 -16.91 -6.22
CA GLU A 35 11.56 -17.47 -5.57
C GLU A 35 11.34 -17.81 -4.07
N ARG A 36 10.10 -17.78 -3.57
CA ARG A 36 9.80 -17.98 -2.13
C ARG A 36 8.91 -19.19 -1.87
N ASP A 37 9.10 -19.79 -0.70
CA ASP A 37 8.27 -20.87 -0.15
C ASP A 37 6.78 -20.51 -0.11
N GLU A 38 5.89 -21.46 -0.44
CA GLU A 38 4.46 -21.25 -0.76
C GLU A 38 3.69 -20.56 0.40
N ALA A 39 4.04 -20.89 1.64
CA ALA A 39 3.38 -20.34 2.83
C ALA A 39 3.79 -18.89 3.11
N THR A 40 5.09 -18.62 3.04
CA THR A 40 5.65 -17.26 3.17
C THR A 40 5.15 -16.39 2.01
N PHE A 41 5.06 -16.97 0.82
CA PHE A 41 4.56 -16.33 -0.39
C PHE A 41 3.10 -15.87 -0.23
N ALA A 42 2.23 -16.69 0.38
CA ALA A 42 0.83 -16.34 0.57
C ALA A 42 0.62 -15.11 1.49
N ILE A 43 1.38 -15.00 2.58
CA ILE A 43 1.32 -13.86 3.51
C ILE A 43 1.89 -12.60 2.86
N TYR A 44 3.07 -12.71 2.25
CA TYR A 44 3.70 -11.59 1.55
C TYR A 44 2.82 -11.06 0.41
N ARG A 45 2.16 -11.94 -0.34
CA ARG A 45 1.23 -11.56 -1.40
C ARG A 45 0.04 -10.77 -0.88
N LYS A 46 -0.56 -11.17 0.24
CA LYS A 46 -1.67 -10.42 0.86
C LYS A 46 -1.24 -9.04 1.33
N LEU A 47 -0.10 -8.96 2.02
CA LEU A 47 0.44 -7.70 2.54
C LEU A 47 0.80 -6.73 1.41
N HIS A 48 1.41 -7.26 0.34
CA HIS A 48 1.76 -6.44 -0.81
C HIS A 48 0.53 -5.97 -1.60
N ALA A 49 -0.42 -6.86 -1.87
CA ALA A 49 -1.66 -6.48 -2.54
C ALA A 49 -2.38 -5.36 -1.76
N PHE A 50 -2.40 -5.45 -0.43
CA PHE A 50 -2.93 -4.41 0.44
C PHE A 50 -2.17 -3.08 0.31
N LEU A 51 -0.82 -3.13 0.34
CA LEU A 51 0.02 -1.94 0.20
C LEU A 51 -0.19 -1.24 -1.16
N VAL A 52 -0.25 -2.00 -2.25
CA VAL A 52 -0.48 -1.47 -3.61
C VAL A 52 -1.84 -0.81 -3.72
N VAL A 53 -2.89 -1.50 -3.26
CA VAL A 53 -4.25 -0.94 -3.29
C VAL A 53 -4.28 0.37 -2.51
N LEU A 54 -3.68 0.40 -1.32
CA LEU A 54 -3.64 1.59 -0.51
C LEU A 54 -2.88 2.74 -1.19
N TRP A 55 -1.74 2.44 -1.79
CA TRP A 55 -0.94 3.43 -2.50
C TRP A 55 -1.67 3.99 -3.72
N LEU A 56 -2.51 3.20 -4.39
CA LEU A 56 -3.36 3.66 -5.50
C LEU A 56 -4.47 4.62 -5.06
N VAL A 57 -4.86 4.62 -3.79
CA VAL A 57 -5.87 5.55 -3.27
C VAL A 57 -5.31 6.97 -3.14
N TYR A 58 -4.05 7.13 -2.76
CA TYR A 58 -3.38 8.44 -2.64
C TYR A 58 -3.46 9.33 -3.90
N PRO A 59 -3.12 8.86 -5.13
CA PRO A 59 -3.26 9.67 -6.34
C PRO A 59 -4.71 9.97 -6.67
N VAL A 60 -5.66 9.08 -6.35
CA VAL A 60 -7.10 9.34 -6.54
C VAL A 60 -7.55 10.50 -5.66
N ILE A 61 -7.18 10.52 -4.38
CA ILE A 61 -7.50 11.66 -3.48
C ILE A 61 -6.90 12.96 -4.03
N TRP A 62 -5.67 12.91 -4.54
CA TRP A 62 -5.01 14.08 -5.10
C TRP A 62 -5.71 14.64 -6.34
N ILE A 63 -6.27 13.77 -7.19
CA ILE A 63 -7.07 14.16 -8.36
C ILE A 63 -8.42 14.76 -7.92
N VAL A 64 -9.07 14.18 -6.92
CA VAL A 64 -10.40 14.64 -6.46
C VAL A 64 -10.31 15.91 -5.59
N GLY A 65 -9.19 16.09 -4.88
CA GLY A 65 -8.96 17.18 -3.96
C GLY A 65 -8.82 18.57 -4.60
N PRO A 66 -8.59 19.60 -3.77
CA PRO A 66 -8.53 21.01 -4.19
C PRO A 66 -7.37 21.31 -5.16
N ASN A 67 -6.42 20.38 -5.28
CA ASN A 67 -5.25 20.52 -6.13
C ASN A 67 -5.49 20.17 -7.61
N ALA A 68 -6.62 19.55 -7.96
CA ALA A 68 -6.92 19.12 -9.32
C ALA A 68 -8.36 19.47 -9.76
N VAL A 69 -9.39 18.72 -9.35
CA VAL A 69 -10.77 18.97 -9.80
C VAL A 69 -11.53 19.89 -8.84
N GLY A 70 -11.07 20.06 -7.60
CA GLY A 70 -11.68 21.00 -6.66
C GLY A 70 -13.01 20.53 -6.04
N VAL A 71 -13.28 19.22 -6.08
CA VAL A 71 -14.53 18.63 -5.55
C VAL A 71 -14.57 18.68 -4.01
N MET A 72 -13.39 18.63 -3.38
CA MET A 72 -13.24 18.68 -1.93
C MET A 72 -12.46 19.94 -1.52
N ASP A 73 -12.83 20.55 -0.39
CA ASP A 73 -12.02 21.61 0.20
C ASP A 73 -10.79 21.03 0.94
N VAL A 74 -9.96 21.91 1.50
CA VAL A 74 -8.72 21.52 2.21
C VAL A 74 -9.02 20.72 3.47
N GLU A 75 -10.03 21.10 4.26
CA GLU A 75 -10.39 20.40 5.49
C GLU A 75 -10.94 18.99 5.21
N THR A 76 -11.80 18.88 4.21
CA THR A 76 -12.39 17.62 3.75
C THR A 76 -11.31 16.69 3.20
N THR A 77 -10.34 17.23 2.45
CA THR A 77 -9.19 16.46 1.96
C THR A 77 -8.35 15.94 3.12
N ALA A 78 -8.06 16.79 4.12
CA ALA A 78 -7.33 16.38 5.30
C ALA A 78 -8.05 15.28 6.08
N LEU A 79 -9.38 15.37 6.23
CA LEU A 79 -10.21 14.35 6.88
C LEU A 79 -10.18 13.01 6.12
N VAL A 80 -10.32 13.04 4.80
CA VAL A 80 -10.30 11.82 3.98
C VAL A 80 -8.92 11.15 4.00
N VAL A 81 -7.84 11.91 3.86
CA VAL A 81 -6.48 11.38 3.98
C VAL A 81 -6.26 10.79 5.38
N SER A 82 -6.66 11.51 6.44
CA SER A 82 -6.50 11.03 7.81
C SER A 82 -7.29 9.75 8.07
N TYR A 83 -8.52 9.65 7.56
CA TYR A 83 -9.33 8.45 7.66
C TYR A 83 -8.67 7.25 6.97
N ILE A 84 -8.14 7.46 5.77
CA ILE A 84 -7.46 6.41 5.00
C ILE A 84 -6.14 6.00 5.67
N ASP A 85 -5.42 6.93 6.29
CA ASP A 85 -4.24 6.64 7.10
C ASP A 85 -4.55 5.78 8.33
N ILE A 86 -5.70 6.01 8.97
CA ILE A 86 -6.13 5.17 10.10
C ILE A 86 -6.49 3.76 9.60
N VAL A 87 -7.36 3.67 8.59
CA VAL A 87 -7.80 2.39 8.02
C VAL A 87 -6.62 1.59 7.50
N SER A 88 -5.64 2.24 6.89
CA SER A 88 -4.44 1.57 6.40
C SER A 88 -3.53 1.05 7.48
N LYS A 89 -3.24 1.84 8.52
CA LYS A 89 -2.39 1.41 9.63
C LYS A 89 -3.03 0.28 10.42
N VAL A 90 -4.33 0.38 10.68
CA VAL A 90 -5.08 -0.66 11.38
C VAL A 90 -5.20 -1.91 10.51
N GLY A 91 -5.58 -1.76 9.23
CA GLY A 91 -5.69 -2.88 8.30
C GLY A 91 -4.36 -3.60 8.09
N PHE A 92 -3.26 -2.87 7.94
CA PHE A 92 -1.91 -3.43 7.87
C PHE A 92 -1.56 -4.19 9.15
N GLY A 93 -1.81 -3.59 10.33
CA GLY A 93 -1.55 -4.21 11.62
C GLY A 93 -2.30 -5.53 11.81
N LEU A 94 -3.57 -5.59 11.41
CA LEU A 94 -4.39 -6.80 11.48
C LEU A 94 -3.90 -7.89 10.54
N ILE A 95 -3.52 -7.54 9.30
CA ILE A 95 -2.97 -8.50 8.33
C ILE A 95 -1.63 -9.05 8.83
N ALA A 96 -0.77 -8.19 9.37
CA ALA A 96 0.52 -8.61 9.93
C ALA A 96 0.32 -9.55 11.14
N LEU A 97 -0.57 -9.20 12.07
CA LEU A 97 -0.87 -10.02 13.25
C LEU A 97 -1.43 -11.40 12.87
N ASN A 98 -2.32 -11.45 11.87
CA ASN A 98 -2.84 -12.71 11.35
C ASN A 98 -1.72 -13.61 10.79
N GLY A 99 -0.74 -13.04 10.09
CA GLY A 99 0.43 -13.79 9.60
C GLY A 99 1.27 -14.38 10.73
N TYR A 100 1.47 -13.64 11.83
CA TYR A 100 2.19 -14.15 13.01
C TYR A 100 1.44 -15.30 13.69
N VAL A 101 0.13 -15.18 13.89
CA VAL A 101 -0.69 -16.24 14.52
C VAL A 101 -0.64 -17.53 13.70
N VAL A 102 -0.80 -17.44 12.38
CA VAL A 102 -0.75 -18.62 11.49
C VAL A 102 0.63 -19.28 11.52
N THR A 103 1.71 -18.51 11.61
CA THR A 103 3.06 -19.07 11.69
C THR A 103 3.30 -19.75 13.04
N ALA A 104 2.88 -19.10 14.15
CA ALA A 104 3.01 -19.65 15.49
C ALA A 104 2.24 -20.97 15.67
N ASP A 105 1.02 -21.07 15.13
CA ASP A 105 0.20 -22.29 15.19
C ASP A 105 0.90 -23.47 14.49
N ARG A 106 1.54 -23.20 13.34
CA ARG A 106 2.32 -24.21 12.60
C ARG A 106 3.58 -24.65 13.35
N ASP A 107 4.27 -23.73 14.00
CA ASP A 107 5.47 -24.07 14.79
C ASP A 107 5.12 -25.00 15.97
N LEU A 108 3.95 -24.80 16.58
CA LEU A 108 3.42 -25.67 17.64
C LEU A 108 3.05 -27.06 17.10
N GLU A 109 2.39 -27.15 15.94
CA GLU A 109 2.06 -28.42 15.29
C GLU A 109 3.32 -29.23 14.93
N ILE A 110 4.38 -28.57 14.45
CA ILE A 110 5.68 -29.20 14.17
C ILE A 110 6.34 -29.73 15.46
N ALA A 111 6.25 -28.97 16.55
CA ALA A 111 6.80 -29.37 17.84
C ALA A 111 6.07 -30.58 18.44
N GLU A 112 4.74 -30.69 18.25
CA GLU A 112 3.95 -31.83 18.71
C GLU A 112 4.18 -33.10 17.87
N THR A 113 4.41 -32.94 16.57
CA THR A 113 4.61 -34.05 15.63
C THR A 113 6.04 -34.59 15.58
N THR A 114 7.01 -33.89 16.17
CA THR A 114 8.39 -34.36 16.33
C THR A 114 8.49 -35.19 17.62
N PRO A 115 8.63 -36.53 17.56
CA PRO A 115 8.75 -37.34 18.77
C PRO A 115 10.05 -36.97 19.48
N ALA A 116 9.98 -36.74 20.79
CA ALA A 116 11.17 -36.60 21.62
C ALA A 116 11.98 -37.90 21.52
N ASP A 117 13.13 -37.81 20.86
CA ASP A 117 14.16 -38.84 20.80
C ASP A 117 14.91 -38.98 22.14
#